data_AF-A0A060SFC9-F1
#
_entry.id   AF-A0A060SFC9-F1
#
_cell.length_a   1.000
_cell.length_b   1.000
_cell.length_c   1.000
_cell.angle_alpha   90.00
_cell.angle_beta   90.00
_cell.angle_gamma   90.00
#
_symmetry.space_group_name_H-M   'P 1'
#
loop_
_entity.id
_entity.type
_entity.pdbx_description
1 polymer ?
#
loop_
_entity_poly.entity_id
_entity_poly.type
_entity_poly.pdbx_seq_one_letter_code
_entity_poly.pdbx_strand_id
1 'polypeptide(L)'
;MSGTPYQPVFNASNANLNTQSRYEDVRDTQFYTPETQPLELHHDDLPEGAAPPRFMGAARHDAGNRASFASSQGSVPTVVGDDYENSTDALNQKGRGFYGLDYNDSEYNDSQPDLGDRRTSPGASPYLNEKRSPYTARPRSRRKAIVIGSLVALAVIIAAVVLGVYFAVIKPKNNDSTTGKTASGASADGSSDDSGSSKSGSPTSRVVISGGDGSTVTAFDGSTFTYTNKFGGTWYYDPANPTLSGARPQSWTPALNETFNFGVDPIRGVPALYEKYVNTSDPAVDEWTLTQKLQADGALSDLEDHYKTFVTEQDFAEIAAAGLNFVRIPIPYWAIEVRENEPFLPKTQWTYFLKAVQWARKYGLRINLDLHSLPGSQNGWNHSGRLGQINVLLGPMGIANAERSLDYIRIIAEFISQDEYKDVIPLFGITNEPFGPTIGQDAIQRYYVQAYNVVRNASGTGEGHGPWIVFHDAFFGLKQWAGFLPNADRTQLDIHQYLCFSGQSADDYGVRVKEGQPCTAWGTAQNDSMTAFGMTHVGEWSLAINDCGQWVNGVNLGARYDGTFVTTPTAKTGDCAPYTDYTQWDAQWKADMKQFALQSMSALQNWFFWTWKIGNSTHR
;
A
#
# COMPACT_ATOMS: atom_id res chain seq x y z
N MET A 1 -28.05 34.23 30.05
CA MET A 1 -26.91 35.05 30.53
C MET A 1 -25.70 34.11 30.56
N SER A 2 -24.95 33.95 29.47
CA SER A 2 -23.89 34.86 28.96
C SER A 2 -22.68 34.94 29.90
N GLY A 3 -21.56 34.30 29.54
CA GLY A 3 -20.35 34.25 30.39
C GLY A 3 -19.16 33.44 29.83
N THR A 4 -18.76 33.71 28.58
CA THR A 4 -17.40 33.53 27.98
C THR A 4 -16.60 32.22 28.17
N PRO A 5 -16.14 31.56 27.07
CA PRO A 5 -15.13 30.50 27.12
C PRO A 5 -13.69 31.05 27.22
N TYR A 6 -12.80 30.23 27.79
CA TYR A 6 -11.38 30.53 28.01
C TYR A 6 -10.56 30.46 26.70
N GLN A 7 -9.71 31.46 26.45
CA GLN A 7 -8.78 31.53 25.32
C GLN A 7 -7.33 31.51 25.86
N PRO A 8 -6.46 30.58 25.44
CA PRO A 8 -5.03 30.67 25.71
C PRO A 8 -4.38 31.69 24.77
N VAL A 9 -3.82 32.77 25.35
CA VAL A 9 -3.10 33.81 24.60
C VAL A 9 -1.69 33.31 24.29
N PHE A 10 -1.37 33.15 23.02
CA PHE A 10 0.02 33.07 22.56
C PHE A 10 0.66 34.46 22.72
N ASN A 11 1.69 34.57 23.56
CA ASN A 11 2.49 35.77 23.67
C ASN A 11 3.94 35.47 23.27
N ALA A 12 4.29 35.85 22.05
CA ALA A 12 5.66 35.73 21.54
C ALA A 12 6.47 36.96 21.98
N SER A 13 7.54 36.75 22.75
CA SER A 13 8.49 37.80 23.10
C SER A 13 9.91 37.36 22.77
N ASN A 14 10.45 37.87 21.65
CA ASN A 14 11.87 37.79 21.35
C ASN A 14 12.67 38.59 22.38
N ALA A 15 13.64 37.96 23.03
CA ALA A 15 14.74 38.65 23.70
C ALA A 15 16.01 37.78 23.62
N ASN A 16 16.97 38.21 22.80
CA ASN A 16 18.31 37.61 22.73
C ASN A 16 19.01 37.72 24.08
N LEU A 17 19.73 36.67 24.51
CA LEU A 17 20.96 36.82 25.28
C LEU A 17 21.92 35.64 25.01
N ASN A 18 23.15 35.99 24.63
CA ASN A 18 24.25 35.05 24.39
C ASN A 18 24.75 34.41 25.69
N THR A 19 24.96 33.09 25.70
CA THR A 19 26.03 32.45 26.47
C THR A 19 26.59 31.24 25.72
N GLN A 20 27.91 31.20 25.51
CA GLN A 20 28.62 30.11 24.86
C GLN A 20 28.95 28.93 25.80
N SER A 21 29.22 27.77 25.20
CA SER A 21 29.66 26.50 25.82
C SER A 21 28.57 25.75 26.60
N ARG A 22 28.49 24.42 26.51
CA ARG A 22 29.49 23.43 26.06
C ARG A 22 28.92 22.46 25.02
N TYR A 23 29.81 21.89 24.21
CA TYR A 23 29.52 20.66 23.46
C TYR A 23 29.31 19.51 24.47
N GLU A 24 28.19 18.80 24.35
CA GLU A 24 28.06 17.40 24.78
C GLU A 24 27.51 16.60 23.60
N ASP A 25 28.06 15.41 23.38
CA ASP A 25 27.79 14.60 22.19
C ASP A 25 26.32 14.17 22.12
N VAL A 26 25.63 14.61 21.08
CA VAL A 26 24.41 13.95 20.62
C VAL A 26 24.84 12.58 20.10
N ARG A 27 24.53 11.53 20.88
CA ARG A 27 24.84 10.14 20.51
C ARG A 27 24.08 9.75 19.25
N ASP A 28 24.79 9.81 18.14
CA ASP A 28 24.41 9.19 16.88
C ASP A 28 24.29 7.67 17.11
N THR A 29 23.08 7.12 17.06
CA THR A 29 22.82 5.69 17.27
C THR A 29 23.16 4.91 16.00
N GLN A 30 24.44 4.92 15.63
CA GLN A 30 24.94 4.13 14.52
C GLN A 30 24.97 2.63 14.89
N PHE A 31 24.47 1.82 13.97
CA PHE A 31 24.34 0.37 14.16
C PHE A 31 25.71 -0.31 14.20
N TYR A 32 25.91 -1.18 15.19
CA TYR A 32 27.04 -2.09 15.24
C TYR A 32 26.52 -3.50 15.61
N THR A 33 26.65 -4.43 14.67
CA THR A 33 26.46 -5.88 14.91
C THR A 33 27.69 -6.61 14.39
N PRO A 34 28.30 -7.54 15.16
CA PRO A 34 29.52 -8.22 14.75
C PRO A 34 29.26 -9.28 13.67
N GLU A 35 30.02 -9.15 12.58
CA GLU A 35 30.64 -10.24 11.81
C GLU A 35 29.82 -11.52 11.53
N THR A 36 29.10 -11.53 10.41
CA THR A 36 28.75 -12.79 9.72
C THR A 36 29.97 -13.32 8.95
N GLN A 37 30.63 -14.36 9.47
CA GLN A 37 31.61 -15.14 8.71
C GLN A 37 30.91 -15.82 7.51
N PRO A 38 31.43 -15.73 6.27
CA PRO A 38 30.90 -16.48 5.15
C PRO A 38 31.13 -17.99 5.33
N LEU A 39 30.10 -18.80 5.09
CA LEU A 39 30.25 -20.25 4.93
C LEU A 39 31.08 -20.54 3.67
N GLU A 40 32.32 -21.01 3.84
CA GLU A 40 33.06 -21.64 2.74
C GLU A 40 32.37 -22.95 2.34
N LEU A 41 31.93 -23.01 1.08
CA LEU A 41 31.44 -24.25 0.47
C LEU A 41 32.63 -25.11 0.06
N HIS A 42 32.93 -26.15 0.86
CA HIS A 42 33.85 -27.21 0.45
C HIS A 42 33.32 -27.93 -0.80
N HIS A 43 34.21 -28.27 -1.73
CA HIS A 43 33.85 -28.66 -3.10
C HIS A 43 33.72 -30.17 -3.33
N ASP A 44 33.56 -30.96 -2.26
CA ASP A 44 33.78 -32.42 -2.28
C ASP A 44 32.52 -33.30 -2.09
N ASP A 45 31.31 -32.72 -2.00
CA ASP A 45 30.05 -33.46 -1.81
C ASP A 45 29.18 -33.54 -3.09
N LEU A 46 29.72 -34.15 -4.16
CA LEU A 46 28.92 -34.60 -5.30
C LEU A 46 29.23 -36.09 -5.62
N PRO A 47 28.23 -36.98 -5.62
CA PRO A 47 28.45 -38.41 -5.87
C PRO A 47 28.85 -38.69 -7.32
N GLU A 48 29.72 -39.69 -7.47
CA GLU A 48 30.31 -40.08 -8.75
C GLU A 48 29.24 -40.53 -9.75
N GLY A 49 29.06 -39.76 -10.84
CA GLY A 49 28.11 -40.06 -11.92
C GLY A 49 26.96 -39.07 -12.12
N ALA A 50 26.81 -38.04 -11.28
CA ALA A 50 25.81 -36.99 -11.51
C ALA A 50 26.15 -36.10 -12.72
N ALA A 51 25.28 -36.07 -13.74
CA ALA A 51 25.46 -35.23 -14.92
C ALA A 51 25.03 -33.77 -14.64
N PRO A 52 25.85 -32.76 -14.99
CA PRO A 52 25.52 -31.36 -14.73
C PRO A 52 24.37 -30.85 -15.64
N PRO A 53 23.48 -29.97 -15.14
CA PRO A 53 22.34 -29.47 -15.90
C PRO A 53 22.78 -28.61 -17.09
N ARG A 54 22.39 -29.04 -18.30
CA ARG A 54 22.71 -28.34 -19.55
C ARG A 54 21.74 -27.18 -19.81
N PHE A 55 22.07 -25.99 -19.33
CA PHE A 55 21.52 -24.74 -19.91
C PHE A 55 22.48 -23.53 -19.81
N MET A 56 23.73 -23.71 -20.22
CA MET A 56 24.56 -22.61 -20.74
C MET A 56 25.38 -23.08 -21.95
N GLY A 57 25.25 -22.37 -23.05
CA GLY A 57 26.10 -22.47 -24.24
C GLY A 57 25.88 -21.25 -25.13
N ALA A 58 26.90 -20.68 -25.77
CA ALA A 58 28.33 -20.94 -25.63
C ALA A 58 29.14 -19.74 -26.14
N ALA A 59 30.26 -19.42 -25.48
CA ALA A 59 31.41 -18.73 -26.07
C ALA A 59 32.61 -18.88 -25.13
N ARG A 60 33.43 -19.91 -25.36
CA ARG A 60 34.78 -20.02 -24.80
C ARG A 60 35.79 -19.83 -25.93
N HIS A 61 36.98 -19.37 -25.55
CA HIS A 61 38.18 -19.21 -26.39
C HIS A 61 38.20 -17.99 -27.31
N ASP A 62 38.82 -16.92 -26.82
CA ASP A 62 40.16 -16.64 -27.33
C ASP A 62 41.16 -16.50 -26.16
N ALA A 63 42.44 -16.73 -26.39
CA ALA A 63 43.45 -16.87 -25.33
C ALA A 63 44.45 -15.71 -25.31
N GLY A 64 44.66 -15.07 -24.15
CA GLY A 64 45.63 -13.97 -24.02
C GLY A 64 45.91 -13.51 -22.59
N ASN A 65 47.00 -14.02 -22.02
CA ASN A 65 47.79 -13.51 -20.88
C ASN A 65 47.13 -13.10 -19.55
N ARG A 66 47.68 -13.67 -18.47
CA ARG A 66 47.52 -13.22 -17.08
C ARG A 66 48.06 -11.80 -16.86
N ALA A 67 47.42 -11.05 -15.96
CA ALA A 67 48.12 -10.41 -14.85
C ALA A 67 47.17 -10.21 -13.66
N SER A 68 47.43 -10.90 -12.56
CA SER A 68 46.74 -10.73 -11.27
C SER A 68 47.59 -9.88 -10.34
N PHE A 69 47.03 -8.81 -9.77
CA PHE A 69 47.62 -8.14 -8.61
C PHE A 69 46.55 -7.62 -7.66
N ALA A 70 46.81 -7.78 -6.36
CA ALA A 70 46.01 -7.25 -5.27
C ALA A 70 46.82 -6.19 -4.50
N SER A 71 46.11 -5.42 -3.66
CA SER A 71 46.60 -4.58 -2.56
C SER A 71 47.50 -3.35 -2.85
N SER A 72 46.95 -2.17 -2.57
CA SER A 72 47.56 -1.07 -1.79
C SER A 72 46.43 -0.08 -1.44
N GLN A 73 45.98 -0.01 -0.19
CA GLN A 73 46.43 0.96 0.82
C GLN A 73 46.76 2.38 0.33
N GLY A 74 45.87 3.32 0.68
CA GLY A 74 46.24 4.56 1.36
C GLY A 74 46.67 5.77 0.50
N SER A 75 45.79 6.78 0.39
CA SER A 75 45.98 8.12 1.00
C SER A 75 45.04 9.17 0.38
N VAL A 76 44.62 10.12 1.22
CA VAL A 76 43.83 11.31 0.85
C VAL A 76 44.78 12.48 0.58
N PRO A 77 44.43 13.39 -0.34
CA PRO A 77 44.56 14.82 0.00
C PRO A 77 43.32 15.65 -0.36
N THR A 78 42.93 16.53 0.57
CA THR A 78 41.87 17.54 0.46
C THR A 78 42.41 18.89 -0.02
N VAL A 79 41.73 19.51 -0.99
CA VAL A 79 41.73 20.97 -1.31
C VAL A 79 40.36 21.24 -1.97
N VAL A 80 39.34 21.81 -1.32
CA VAL A 80 39.09 23.25 -1.01
C VAL A 80 39.01 24.13 -2.27
N GLY A 81 37.88 24.83 -2.46
CA GLY A 81 37.74 25.88 -3.49
C GLY A 81 36.33 25.98 -4.05
N ASP A 82 35.57 26.96 -3.58
CA ASP A 82 34.24 27.31 -4.07
C ASP A 82 34.28 27.91 -5.50
N ASP A 83 33.17 27.82 -6.25
CA ASP A 83 32.40 29.02 -6.58
C ASP A 83 31.08 28.72 -7.33
N TYR A 84 30.12 29.64 -7.17
CA TYR A 84 28.84 29.67 -7.88
C TYR A 84 29.04 30.01 -9.37
N GLU A 85 28.25 29.42 -10.28
CA GLU A 85 27.10 30.14 -10.85
C GLU A 85 26.27 29.31 -11.86
N ASN A 86 25.07 29.83 -12.12
CA ASN A 86 23.97 29.20 -12.83
C ASN A 86 23.90 29.72 -14.28
N SER A 87 23.78 28.85 -15.30
CA SER A 87 23.14 29.26 -16.57
C SER A 87 22.65 28.07 -17.40
N THR A 88 21.35 28.11 -17.71
CA THR A 88 20.71 27.32 -18.77
C THR A 88 20.91 27.98 -20.14
N ASP A 89 20.57 27.23 -21.19
CA ASP A 89 20.34 27.67 -22.58
C ASP A 89 21.54 28.08 -23.47
N ALA A 90 21.96 27.15 -24.33
CA ALA A 90 22.19 27.44 -25.75
C ALA A 90 22.04 26.19 -26.64
N LEU A 91 21.14 26.26 -27.62
CA LEU A 91 20.90 25.21 -28.62
C LEU A 91 21.94 25.25 -29.77
N ASN A 92 22.23 24.07 -30.33
CA ASN A 92 22.63 23.80 -31.72
C ASN A 92 23.49 24.87 -32.46
N GLN A 93 24.76 24.55 -32.70
CA GLN A 93 25.39 24.90 -33.98
C GLN A 93 26.30 23.79 -34.51
N LYS A 94 26.10 23.45 -35.80
CA LYS A 94 26.93 22.47 -36.52
C LYS A 94 28.18 23.14 -37.09
N GLY A 95 29.34 22.66 -36.66
CA GLY A 95 30.48 22.32 -37.52
C GLY A 95 31.17 23.42 -38.34
N ARG A 96 32.47 23.61 -38.04
CA ARG A 96 33.55 23.76 -39.03
C ARG A 96 34.89 23.41 -38.38
N GLY A 97 35.65 22.49 -38.97
CA GLY A 97 37.01 22.16 -38.54
C GLY A 97 38.07 22.95 -39.31
N PHE A 98 39.29 23.01 -38.79
CA PHE A 98 40.42 23.67 -39.45
C PHE A 98 41.77 23.10 -38.96
N TYR A 99 42.50 22.38 -39.84
CA TYR A 99 43.93 21.98 -39.80
C TYR A 99 44.44 21.19 -38.55
N GLY A 100 45.38 20.25 -38.64
CA GLY A 100 46.18 19.71 -39.76
C GLY A 100 47.57 19.25 -39.26
N LEU A 101 48.22 18.30 -39.96
CA LEU A 101 49.50 17.60 -39.64
C LEU A 101 49.35 16.41 -38.65
N ASP A 102 49.95 15.23 -38.84
CA ASP A 102 51.01 14.84 -39.81
C ASP A 102 50.88 13.41 -40.40
N TYR A 103 51.68 13.16 -41.45
CA TYR A 103 51.74 11.97 -42.33
C TYR A 103 52.31 10.68 -41.69
N ASN A 104 51.90 9.50 -42.18
CA ASN A 104 52.74 8.71 -43.11
C ASN A 104 51.94 7.58 -43.83
N ASP A 105 52.33 7.22 -45.05
CA ASP A 105 51.56 6.39 -46.00
C ASP A 105 52.47 5.47 -46.85
N SER A 106 52.16 4.17 -46.95
CA SER A 106 52.79 3.14 -47.81
C SER A 106 52.24 1.75 -47.39
N GLU A 107 51.84 0.76 -48.19
CA GLU A 107 51.60 0.50 -49.63
C GLU A 107 50.58 -0.68 -49.66
N TYR A 108 49.88 -1.11 -50.73
CA TYR A 108 49.92 -0.87 -52.18
C TYR A 108 48.49 -1.00 -52.75
N ASN A 109 48.27 -0.82 -54.06
CA ASN A 109 46.99 -1.15 -54.74
C ASN A 109 47.23 -1.79 -56.11
N ASP A 110 46.75 -3.03 -56.34
CA ASP A 110 46.41 -3.50 -57.70
C ASP A 110 45.52 -4.78 -57.70
N SER A 111 44.93 -5.08 -58.86
CA SER A 111 44.15 -6.27 -59.26
C SER A 111 42.68 -6.36 -58.81
N GLN A 112 41.81 -5.67 -59.57
CA GLN A 112 40.45 -6.16 -59.84
C GLN A 112 40.44 -7.12 -61.04
N PRO A 113 39.45 -8.04 -61.06
CA PRO A 113 38.58 -8.14 -62.24
C PRO A 113 37.11 -7.82 -61.89
N ASP A 114 36.40 -7.33 -62.89
CA ASP A 114 34.99 -6.94 -62.84
C ASP A 114 34.03 -8.15 -62.84
N LEU A 115 32.85 -7.96 -62.22
CA LEU A 115 31.50 -8.34 -62.69
C LEU A 115 30.54 -8.66 -61.53
N GLY A 116 29.42 -7.92 -61.46
CA GLY A 116 28.14 -8.50 -61.03
C GLY A 116 27.63 -8.22 -59.60
N ASP A 117 27.08 -7.01 -59.42
CA ASP A 117 25.83 -6.74 -58.69
C ASP A 117 25.72 -6.93 -57.16
N ARG A 118 24.99 -5.98 -56.53
CA ARG A 118 24.57 -5.90 -55.11
C ARG A 118 25.66 -5.90 -54.01
N ARG A 119 25.90 -4.72 -53.41
CA ARG A 119 26.05 -4.58 -51.93
C ARG A 119 25.69 -3.18 -51.42
N THR A 120 25.11 -3.17 -50.23
CA THR A 120 24.64 -2.00 -49.47
C THR A 120 25.75 -1.35 -48.65
N SER A 121 25.61 -0.07 -48.31
CA SER A 121 26.54 0.66 -47.44
C SER A 121 26.75 0.00 -46.06
N PRO A 122 27.97 0.01 -45.51
CA PRO A 122 28.27 -0.46 -44.15
C PRO A 122 27.92 0.61 -43.09
N GLY A 123 27.56 0.18 -41.89
CA GLY A 123 27.32 1.10 -40.75
C GLY A 123 26.41 0.63 -39.62
N ALA A 124 25.84 -0.58 -39.68
CA ALA A 124 24.98 -1.13 -38.63
C ALA A 124 25.62 -2.34 -37.93
N SER A 125 25.64 -2.32 -36.59
CA SER A 125 26.19 -3.40 -35.75
C SER A 125 25.34 -4.69 -35.82
N PRO A 126 25.93 -5.91 -35.80
CA PRO A 126 25.19 -7.14 -36.09
C PRO A 126 24.11 -7.54 -35.07
N TYR A 127 24.15 -7.01 -33.84
CA TYR A 127 23.34 -7.50 -32.72
C TYR A 127 21.94 -6.87 -32.56
N LEU A 128 21.49 -6.01 -33.48
CA LEU A 128 20.19 -5.33 -33.38
C LEU A 128 19.15 -5.70 -34.44
N ASN A 129 19.48 -6.57 -35.40
CA ASN A 129 18.58 -6.92 -36.51
C ASN A 129 17.63 -8.11 -36.26
N GLU A 130 17.76 -8.83 -35.16
CA GLU A 130 16.94 -10.04 -34.90
C GLU A 130 15.61 -9.78 -34.18
N LYS A 131 15.29 -8.52 -33.84
CA LYS A 131 14.01 -8.13 -33.21
C LYS A 131 13.09 -7.22 -34.05
N ARG A 132 13.36 -7.03 -35.35
CA ARG A 132 12.47 -6.24 -36.25
C ARG A 132 12.34 -6.82 -37.67
N SER A 133 11.50 -7.84 -37.83
CA SER A 133 10.78 -8.15 -39.08
C SER A 133 9.50 -8.93 -38.75
N PRO A 134 8.44 -8.89 -39.58
CA PRO A 134 7.33 -8.02 -39.22
C PRO A 134 6.05 -8.77 -38.86
N TYR A 135 5.23 -8.12 -38.02
CA TYR A 135 3.80 -8.41 -37.94
C TYR A 135 3.16 -8.20 -39.32
N THR A 136 2.92 -9.29 -40.05
CA THR A 136 1.92 -9.27 -41.11
C THR A 136 0.54 -9.14 -40.45
N ALA A 137 -0.23 -8.13 -40.87
CA ALA A 137 -1.54 -7.88 -40.29
C ALA A 137 -2.48 -9.07 -40.57
N ARG A 138 -2.87 -9.81 -39.52
CA ARG A 138 -3.91 -10.85 -39.62
C ARG A 138 -5.17 -10.24 -40.25
N PRO A 139 -5.78 -10.86 -41.28
CA PRO A 139 -7.01 -10.34 -41.86
C PRO A 139 -8.12 -10.35 -40.80
N ARG A 140 -8.78 -9.20 -40.61
CA ARG A 140 -9.88 -9.04 -39.64
C ARG A 140 -10.97 -10.06 -39.93
N SER A 141 -11.24 -10.94 -38.97
CA SER A 141 -12.27 -11.98 -39.07
C SER A 141 -13.65 -11.34 -39.28
N ARG A 142 -14.24 -11.56 -40.47
CA ARG A 142 -15.59 -11.09 -40.83
C ARG A 142 -16.68 -11.69 -39.93
N ARG A 143 -16.39 -12.70 -39.10
CA ARG A 143 -17.36 -13.31 -38.16
C ARG A 143 -17.99 -12.28 -37.21
N LYS A 144 -17.23 -11.31 -36.69
CA LYS A 144 -17.81 -10.26 -35.82
C LYS A 144 -18.80 -9.37 -36.56
N ALA A 145 -18.50 -8.98 -37.80
CA ALA A 145 -19.40 -8.18 -38.64
C ALA A 145 -20.67 -8.95 -39.03
N ILE A 146 -20.55 -10.25 -39.32
CA ILE A 146 -21.71 -11.13 -39.60
C ILE A 146 -22.60 -11.28 -38.35
N VAL A 147 -22.02 -11.56 -37.17
CA VAL A 147 -22.78 -11.69 -35.92
C VAL A 147 -23.50 -10.38 -35.56
N ILE A 148 -22.82 -9.23 -35.66
CA ILE A 148 -23.46 -7.92 -35.43
C ILE A 148 -24.56 -7.65 -36.45
N GLY A 149 -24.34 -7.94 -37.74
CA GLY A 149 -25.36 -7.81 -38.79
C GLY A 149 -26.59 -8.69 -38.55
N SER A 150 -26.40 -9.94 -38.11
CA SER A 150 -27.49 -10.85 -37.74
C SER A 150 -28.27 -10.37 -36.52
N LEU A 151 -27.60 -9.82 -35.49
CA LEU A 151 -28.26 -9.25 -34.32
C LEU A 151 -29.07 -7.99 -34.66
N VAL A 152 -28.54 -7.11 -35.52
CA VAL A 152 -29.26 -5.92 -36.01
C VAL A 152 -30.48 -6.32 -36.85
N ALA A 153 -30.34 -7.31 -37.74
CA ALA A 153 -31.46 -7.83 -38.52
C ALA A 153 -32.56 -8.43 -37.63
N LEU A 154 -32.16 -9.20 -36.59
CA LEU A 154 -33.10 -9.76 -35.62
C LEU A 154 -33.82 -8.66 -34.82
N ALA A 155 -33.11 -7.61 -34.39
CA ALA A 155 -33.70 -6.47 -33.69
C ALA A 155 -34.71 -5.71 -34.56
N VAL A 156 -34.43 -5.53 -35.86
CA VAL A 156 -35.37 -4.90 -36.81
C VAL A 156 -36.61 -5.77 -37.01
N ILE A 157 -36.47 -7.10 -37.09
CA ILE A 157 -37.62 -8.02 -37.19
C ILE A 157 -38.48 -7.96 -35.91
N ILE A 158 -37.85 -7.97 -34.73
CA ILE A 158 -38.56 -7.84 -33.44
C ILE A 158 -39.29 -6.49 -33.38
N ALA A 159 -38.64 -5.39 -33.75
CA ALA A 159 -39.28 -4.07 -33.79
C ALA A 159 -40.48 -4.03 -34.76
N ALA A 160 -40.36 -4.64 -35.95
CA ALA A 160 -41.46 -4.73 -36.91
C ALA A 160 -42.65 -5.55 -36.38
N VAL A 161 -42.39 -6.66 -35.66
CA VAL A 161 -43.45 -7.46 -35.02
C VAL A 161 -44.10 -6.69 -33.87
N VAL A 162 -43.31 -6.03 -33.01
CA VAL A 162 -43.83 -5.24 -31.87
C VAL A 162 -44.67 -4.06 -32.36
N LEU A 163 -44.21 -3.32 -33.38
CA LEU A 163 -44.98 -2.25 -34.00
C LEU A 163 -46.24 -2.78 -34.70
N GLY A 164 -46.15 -3.92 -35.38
CA GLY A 164 -47.30 -4.60 -36.00
C GLY A 164 -48.37 -4.96 -34.99
N VAL A 165 -47.99 -5.56 -33.85
CA VAL A 165 -48.91 -5.90 -32.74
C VAL A 165 -49.48 -4.63 -32.09
N TYR A 166 -48.64 -3.62 -31.84
CA TYR A 166 -49.07 -2.34 -31.27
C TYR A 166 -50.15 -1.66 -32.12
N PHE A 167 -49.94 -1.54 -33.44
CA PHE A 167 -50.90 -0.89 -34.34
C PHE A 167 -52.10 -1.76 -34.72
N ALA A 168 -52.00 -3.10 -34.66
CA ALA A 168 -53.11 -4.00 -35.00
C ALA A 168 -54.02 -4.35 -33.80
N VAL A 169 -53.50 -4.32 -32.57
CA VAL A 169 -54.22 -4.80 -31.36
C VAL A 169 -54.52 -3.67 -30.37
N ILE A 170 -53.70 -2.63 -30.28
CA ILE A 170 -53.79 -1.62 -29.22
C ILE A 170 -54.11 -0.22 -29.80
N LYS A 171 -55.34 -0.06 -30.31
CA LYS A 171 -55.93 1.28 -30.50
C LYS A 171 -57.46 1.30 -30.39
N PRO A 172 -58.02 1.84 -29.29
CA PRO A 172 -59.36 2.42 -29.31
C PRO A 172 -59.37 3.67 -30.19
N LYS A 173 -60.53 3.98 -30.79
CA LYS A 173 -60.77 5.21 -31.55
C LYS A 173 -61.45 6.29 -30.69
N ASN A 174 -61.47 7.53 -31.22
CA ASN A 174 -62.30 8.68 -30.82
C ASN A 174 -61.85 9.43 -29.54
N ASN A 175 -62.01 10.76 -29.41
CA ASN A 175 -62.45 11.81 -30.35
C ASN A 175 -61.94 13.20 -29.90
N ASP A 176 -61.96 14.18 -30.80
CA ASP A 176 -61.74 15.61 -30.51
C ASP A 176 -62.81 16.21 -29.59
N SER A 177 -62.46 17.23 -28.78
CA SER A 177 -62.84 18.65 -29.02
C SER A 177 -62.86 19.59 -27.78
N THR A 178 -62.66 20.89 -28.05
CA THR A 178 -63.09 22.10 -27.28
C THR A 178 -62.46 22.48 -25.91
N THR A 179 -61.54 23.45 -25.98
CA THR A 179 -61.55 24.78 -25.29
C THR A 179 -62.22 25.01 -23.92
N GLY A 180 -61.49 25.64 -22.97
CA GLY A 180 -62.06 26.75 -22.16
C GLY A 180 -61.57 26.99 -20.71
N LYS A 181 -60.89 28.13 -20.48
CA LYS A 181 -60.88 29.02 -19.28
C LYS A 181 -60.46 28.53 -17.86
N THR A 182 -59.35 29.12 -17.40
CA THR A 182 -59.08 29.79 -16.09
C THR A 182 -60.08 29.76 -14.91
N ALA A 183 -59.60 29.36 -13.72
CA ALA A 183 -59.79 29.91 -12.35
C ALA A 183 -59.24 28.88 -11.33
N SER A 184 -58.30 29.08 -10.40
CA SER A 184 -58.06 30.07 -9.32
C SER A 184 -58.77 29.77 -7.99
N GLY A 185 -57.98 29.42 -6.95
CA GLY A 185 -58.40 29.23 -5.55
C GLY A 185 -59.00 27.85 -5.21
N ALA A 186 -59.13 27.42 -3.95
CA ALA A 186 -58.42 27.79 -2.71
C ALA A 186 -58.81 26.77 -1.61
N SER A 187 -57.87 26.47 -0.70
CA SER A 187 -58.07 26.08 0.71
C SER A 187 -59.08 25.00 1.15
N ALA A 188 -58.52 24.04 1.90
CA ALA A 188 -58.94 23.59 3.24
C ALA A 188 -60.13 22.61 3.42
N ASP A 189 -59.72 21.43 3.92
CA ASP A 189 -60.26 20.73 5.11
C ASP A 189 -61.59 19.98 5.00
N GLY A 190 -61.67 18.85 5.73
CA GLY A 190 -62.83 17.95 5.71
C GLY A 190 -62.45 16.47 5.81
N SER A 191 -62.29 15.97 7.04
CA SER A 191 -62.12 14.54 7.33
C SER A 191 -63.42 13.76 7.14
N SER A 192 -63.36 12.60 6.49
CA SER A 192 -64.38 11.54 6.61
C SER A 192 -63.80 10.18 6.25
N ASP A 193 -63.85 9.23 7.19
CA ASP A 193 -63.63 7.81 6.91
C ASP A 193 -64.63 7.29 5.87
N ASP A 194 -64.17 6.54 4.88
CA ASP A 194 -65.01 5.52 4.24
C ASP A 194 -64.19 4.26 3.91
N SER A 195 -64.77 3.10 4.21
CA SER A 195 -64.14 1.79 4.15
C SER A 195 -64.24 1.20 2.73
N GLY A 196 -63.29 1.52 1.86
CA GLY A 196 -63.25 1.04 0.46
C GLY A 196 -62.16 0.00 0.17
N SER A 197 -62.49 -1.29 0.25
CA SER A 197 -61.57 -2.39 -0.10
C SER A 197 -61.17 -2.38 -1.59
N SER A 198 -59.88 -2.14 -1.89
CA SER A 198 -59.30 -2.54 -3.18
C SER A 198 -57.79 -2.86 -3.15
N LYS A 199 -57.50 -4.15 -3.21
CA LYS A 199 -56.36 -4.84 -3.85
C LYS A 199 -55.00 -4.09 -4.00
N SER A 200 -54.01 -4.64 -3.28
CA SER A 200 -52.72 -5.06 -3.84
C SER A 200 -51.87 -4.01 -4.60
N GLY A 201 -51.20 -3.15 -3.84
CA GLY A 201 -49.83 -2.76 -4.17
C GLY A 201 -48.92 -3.18 -3.02
N SER A 202 -47.99 -4.12 -3.23
CA SER A 202 -46.91 -4.32 -2.26
C SER A 202 -46.14 -3.01 -2.15
N PRO A 203 -45.93 -2.44 -0.96
CA PRO A 203 -44.92 -1.42 -0.82
C PRO A 203 -43.58 -2.09 -1.11
N THR A 204 -42.93 -1.72 -2.20
CA THR A 204 -41.47 -1.82 -2.26
C THR A 204 -40.96 -0.98 -1.10
N SER A 205 -40.53 -1.64 -0.03
CA SER A 205 -39.94 -0.96 1.11
C SER A 205 -38.80 -0.11 0.56
N ARG A 206 -38.92 1.21 0.71
CA ARG A 206 -37.82 2.11 0.36
C ARG A 206 -36.66 1.72 1.27
N VAL A 207 -35.68 1.04 0.69
CA VAL A 207 -34.43 0.71 1.39
C VAL A 207 -33.88 2.02 1.93
N VAL A 208 -33.54 2.05 3.22
CA VAL A 208 -32.94 3.24 3.82
C VAL A 208 -31.54 3.34 3.24
N ILE A 209 -31.31 4.34 2.38
CA ILE A 209 -30.04 4.52 1.66
C ILE A 209 -29.04 5.40 2.41
N SER A 210 -29.44 6.04 3.51
CA SER A 210 -28.56 6.85 4.34
C SER A 210 -29.07 6.99 5.77
N GLY A 211 -28.16 7.22 6.71
CA GLY A 211 -28.50 7.44 8.11
C GLY A 211 -27.33 8.00 8.93
N GLY A 212 -27.66 8.54 10.11
CA GLY A 212 -26.70 9.01 11.11
C GLY A 212 -26.82 8.23 12.42
N ASP A 213 -26.34 8.82 13.51
CA ASP A 213 -26.42 8.24 14.86
C ASP A 213 -27.85 7.76 15.23
N GLY A 214 -27.95 6.53 15.74
CA GLY A 214 -29.21 5.89 16.13
C GLY A 214 -30.02 5.28 14.99
N SER A 215 -29.58 5.38 13.73
CA SER A 215 -30.27 4.74 12.60
C SER A 215 -30.00 3.23 12.51
N THR A 216 -30.98 2.48 12.01
CA THR A 216 -30.81 1.06 11.70
C THR A 216 -30.14 0.90 10.34
N VAL A 217 -29.05 0.13 10.30
CA VAL A 217 -28.37 -0.29 9.08
C VAL A 217 -28.80 -1.72 8.75
N THR A 218 -29.07 -1.99 7.48
CA THR A 218 -29.05 -3.36 6.92
C THR A 218 -27.67 -3.63 6.35
N ALA A 219 -27.02 -4.68 6.83
CA ALA A 219 -25.73 -5.15 6.37
C ALA A 219 -25.86 -5.92 5.03
N PHE A 220 -24.73 -6.13 4.35
CA PHE A 220 -24.66 -6.84 3.06
C PHE A 220 -25.09 -8.32 3.15
N ASP A 221 -25.05 -8.93 4.33
CA ASP A 221 -25.55 -10.28 4.60
C ASP A 221 -27.06 -10.32 4.95
N GLY A 222 -27.72 -9.15 5.00
CA GLY A 222 -29.12 -9.00 5.38
C GLY A 222 -29.38 -8.89 6.88
N SER A 223 -28.36 -8.99 7.74
CA SER A 223 -28.48 -8.70 9.17
C SER A 223 -28.75 -7.20 9.41
N THR A 224 -29.22 -6.85 10.61
CA THR A 224 -29.46 -5.45 10.99
C THR A 224 -28.80 -5.10 12.31
N PHE A 225 -28.25 -3.88 12.38
CA PHE A 225 -27.66 -3.32 13.58
C PHE A 225 -27.97 -1.81 13.69
N THR A 226 -27.78 -1.25 14.89
CA THR A 226 -27.96 0.20 15.12
C THR A 226 -26.63 0.92 14.94
N TYR A 227 -26.52 1.76 13.93
CA TYR A 227 -25.36 2.63 13.73
C TYR A 227 -25.29 3.67 14.84
N THR A 228 -24.22 3.64 15.62
CA THR A 228 -23.99 4.58 16.72
C THR A 228 -22.74 5.38 16.39
N ASN A 229 -22.85 6.68 16.15
CA ASN A 229 -21.70 7.55 15.85
C ASN A 229 -21.93 8.93 16.45
N LYS A 230 -21.37 9.16 17.65
CA LYS A 230 -21.56 10.41 18.41
C LYS A 230 -20.77 11.59 17.85
N PHE A 231 -19.99 11.39 16.78
CA PHE A 231 -19.12 12.39 16.17
C PHE A 231 -19.72 13.03 14.90
N GLY A 232 -20.98 12.72 14.58
CA GLY A 232 -21.72 13.32 13.47
C GLY A 232 -21.42 12.67 12.12
N GLY A 233 -21.01 11.40 12.10
CA GLY A 233 -20.88 10.62 10.88
C GLY A 233 -22.23 10.19 10.29
N THR A 234 -22.24 10.00 8.98
CA THR A 234 -23.40 9.53 8.21
C THR A 234 -22.97 8.46 7.22
N TRP A 235 -23.62 7.29 7.30
CA TRP A 235 -23.45 6.24 6.29
C TRP A 235 -24.34 6.51 5.08
N TYR A 236 -23.91 6.02 3.92
CA TYR A 236 -24.65 6.10 2.67
C TYR A 236 -24.41 4.84 1.83
N TYR A 237 -25.49 4.20 1.38
CA TYR A 237 -25.44 3.09 0.43
C TYR A 237 -26.75 2.98 -0.35
N ASP A 238 -26.71 3.27 -1.65
CA ASP A 238 -27.80 3.01 -2.58
C ASP A 238 -27.51 1.74 -3.40
N PRO A 239 -28.26 0.63 -3.21
CA PRO A 239 -28.10 -0.57 -4.01
C PRO A 239 -28.32 -0.37 -5.52
N ALA A 240 -29.07 0.67 -5.93
CA ALA A 240 -29.28 1.00 -7.33
C ALA A 240 -28.12 1.82 -7.93
N ASN A 241 -27.31 2.48 -7.09
CA ASN A 241 -26.19 3.32 -7.47
C ASN A 241 -24.98 3.09 -6.53
N PRO A 242 -24.40 1.87 -6.51
CA PRO A 242 -23.40 1.45 -5.52
C PRO A 242 -22.06 2.20 -5.59
N THR A 243 -21.86 3.03 -6.61
CA THR A 243 -20.67 3.86 -6.83
C THR A 243 -20.78 5.29 -6.29
N LEU A 244 -21.91 5.69 -5.70
CA LEU A 244 -22.08 7.04 -5.15
C LEU A 244 -21.39 7.19 -3.78
N SER A 245 -20.40 8.08 -3.72
CA SER A 245 -19.49 8.34 -2.58
C SER A 245 -20.07 9.30 -1.51
N GLY A 246 -21.33 9.12 -1.09
CA GLY A 246 -22.04 10.08 -0.22
C GLY A 246 -21.77 10.03 1.29
N ALA A 247 -20.99 9.05 1.76
CA ALA A 247 -20.79 8.81 3.19
C ALA A 247 -19.70 9.70 3.81
N ARG A 248 -19.82 9.97 5.13
CA ARG A 248 -18.92 10.82 5.91
C ARG A 248 -18.65 10.16 7.27
N PRO A 249 -17.38 9.95 7.69
CA PRO A 249 -17.09 9.17 8.90
C PRO A 249 -17.35 9.96 10.19
N GLN A 250 -17.13 11.27 10.18
CA GLN A 250 -17.54 12.20 11.25
C GLN A 250 -17.57 13.66 10.74
N SER A 251 -18.03 14.59 11.57
CA SER A 251 -18.28 15.98 11.18
C SER A 251 -17.05 16.79 10.73
N TRP A 252 -15.84 16.41 11.14
CA TRP A 252 -14.58 17.14 10.89
C TRP A 252 -13.65 16.46 9.86
N THR A 253 -14.14 15.49 9.10
CA THR A 253 -13.43 14.93 7.93
C THR A 253 -14.32 15.04 6.69
N PRO A 254 -13.74 15.38 5.53
CA PRO A 254 -14.47 15.41 4.26
C PRO A 254 -15.20 14.09 3.96
N ALA A 255 -16.42 14.19 3.44
CA ALA A 255 -17.14 13.04 2.87
C ALA A 255 -16.34 12.38 1.74
N LEU A 256 -16.67 11.16 1.33
CA LEU A 256 -15.86 10.44 0.32
C LEU A 256 -15.83 11.14 -1.07
N ASN A 257 -16.91 11.83 -1.44
CA ASN A 257 -16.98 12.67 -2.64
C ASN A 257 -16.38 14.09 -2.47
N GLU A 258 -15.85 14.42 -1.29
CA GLU A 258 -15.14 15.67 -1.00
C GLU A 258 -13.63 15.42 -0.97
N THR A 259 -12.82 16.41 -1.37
CA THR A 259 -11.36 16.30 -1.35
C THR A 259 -10.83 16.13 0.07
N PHE A 260 -10.00 15.10 0.29
CA PHE A 260 -9.22 14.96 1.53
C PHE A 260 -7.89 15.70 1.36
N ASN A 261 -7.65 16.70 2.21
CA ASN A 261 -6.50 17.58 2.09
C ASN A 261 -5.30 16.95 2.79
N PHE A 262 -4.59 16.07 2.09
CA PHE A 262 -3.41 15.37 2.63
C PHE A 262 -2.38 16.34 3.21
N GLY A 263 -1.96 16.09 4.46
CA GLY A 263 -1.07 16.97 5.23
C GLY A 263 -1.79 18.09 6.00
N VAL A 264 -3.10 18.25 5.83
CA VAL A 264 -3.95 19.18 6.60
C VAL A 264 -5.03 18.41 7.37
N ASP A 265 -5.76 17.52 6.68
CA ASP A 265 -6.70 16.59 7.28
C ASP A 265 -5.93 15.39 7.86
N PRO A 266 -5.99 15.11 9.18
CA PRO A 266 -5.19 14.06 9.80
C PRO A 266 -5.75 12.67 9.52
N ILE A 267 -4.87 11.76 9.10
CA ILE A 267 -5.18 10.34 8.90
C ILE A 267 -5.28 9.61 10.24
N ARG A 268 -6.29 8.75 10.41
CA ARG A 268 -6.54 7.90 11.59
C ARG A 268 -7.11 6.55 11.14
N GLY A 269 -6.38 5.45 11.31
CA GLY A 269 -6.82 4.11 10.87
C GLY A 269 -6.15 2.91 11.56
N VAL A 270 -6.46 1.67 11.14
CA VAL A 270 -6.15 0.42 11.88
C VAL A 270 -6.17 -0.90 11.02
N PRO A 271 -5.27 -1.91 11.24
CA PRO A 271 -5.27 -3.30 10.67
C PRO A 271 -5.57 -4.47 11.67
N ALA A 272 -5.23 -5.78 11.43
CA ALA A 272 -5.54 -6.97 12.29
C ALA A 272 -4.75 -8.33 11.98
N LEU A 273 -4.84 -9.43 12.79
CA LEU A 273 -4.02 -10.71 12.76
C LEU A 273 -4.72 -12.12 13.01
N TYR A 274 -4.09 -13.28 12.69
CA TYR A 274 -4.60 -14.70 12.84
C TYR A 274 -3.67 -15.70 13.63
N GLU A 275 -4.20 -16.82 14.18
CA GLU A 275 -3.51 -17.66 15.21
C GLU A 275 -3.71 -19.23 15.18
N LYS A 276 -4.00 -19.91 14.05
CA LYS A 276 -4.15 -21.41 14.04
C LYS A 276 -2.79 -22.16 14.07
N TYR A 277 -2.75 -23.38 14.63
CA TYR A 277 -1.58 -24.31 14.72
C TYR A 277 -0.44 -23.99 15.69
N VAL A 278 -0.62 -23.09 16.67
CA VAL A 278 0.52 -22.69 17.52
C VAL A 278 0.87 -23.69 18.63
N ASN A 279 -0.06 -24.59 18.99
CA ASN A 279 0.11 -25.57 20.08
C ASN A 279 0.56 -26.98 19.61
N THR A 280 1.25 -27.09 18.47
CA THR A 280 1.81 -28.35 17.96
C THR A 280 3.32 -28.47 18.23
N SER A 281 3.86 -29.69 18.22
CA SER A 281 5.31 -29.96 18.40
C SER A 281 6.19 -29.35 17.29
N ASP A 282 5.56 -29.01 16.17
CA ASP A 282 6.10 -28.25 15.05
C ASP A 282 5.03 -27.18 14.73
N PRO A 283 5.13 -25.96 15.30
CA PRO A 283 4.11 -24.93 15.15
C PRO A 283 4.21 -24.22 13.80
N ALA A 284 3.12 -23.59 13.35
CA ALA A 284 3.21 -22.60 12.28
C ALA A 284 3.90 -21.33 12.82
N VAL A 285 4.86 -20.79 12.07
CA VAL A 285 5.62 -19.57 12.45
C VAL A 285 5.34 -18.36 11.55
N ASP A 286 4.69 -18.60 10.41
CA ASP A 286 4.31 -17.66 9.36
C ASP A 286 3.15 -18.22 8.52
N GLU A 287 2.60 -17.43 7.59
CA GLU A 287 1.51 -17.92 6.72
C GLU A 287 1.98 -19.03 5.77
N TRP A 288 3.26 -19.05 5.36
CA TRP A 288 3.82 -20.13 4.54
C TRP A 288 3.71 -21.50 5.20
N THR A 289 4.24 -21.64 6.42
CA THR A 289 4.23 -22.90 7.20
C THR A 289 2.83 -23.26 7.69
N LEU A 290 2.02 -22.26 8.07
CA LEU A 290 0.58 -22.43 8.33
C LEU A 290 -0.12 -23.07 7.12
N THR A 291 0.11 -22.55 5.92
CA THR A 291 -0.59 -23.02 4.72
C THR A 291 -0.11 -24.41 4.30
N GLN A 292 1.17 -24.73 4.46
CA GLN A 292 1.67 -26.11 4.25
C GLN A 292 1.00 -27.11 5.19
N LYS A 293 0.79 -26.76 6.47
CA LYS A 293 0.10 -27.62 7.46
C LYS A 293 -1.38 -27.78 7.10
N LEU A 294 -2.07 -26.69 6.79
CA LEU A 294 -3.46 -26.71 6.31
C LEU A 294 -3.63 -27.57 5.04
N GLN A 295 -2.69 -27.51 4.10
CA GLN A 295 -2.70 -28.35 2.90
C GLN A 295 -2.52 -29.84 3.25
N ALA A 296 -1.59 -30.17 4.13
CA ALA A 296 -1.37 -31.56 4.59
C ALA A 296 -2.61 -32.14 5.30
N ASP A 297 -3.34 -31.30 6.05
CA ASP A 297 -4.57 -31.68 6.73
C ASP A 297 -5.82 -31.69 5.81
N GLY A 298 -5.71 -31.22 4.57
CA GLY A 298 -6.85 -31.00 3.67
C GLY A 298 -7.79 -29.84 4.09
N ALA A 299 -7.32 -28.98 5.00
CA ALA A 299 -8.07 -27.92 5.66
C ALA A 299 -7.78 -26.51 5.10
N LEU A 300 -7.20 -26.40 3.89
CA LEU A 300 -6.81 -25.11 3.27
C LEU A 300 -7.95 -24.08 3.19
N SER A 301 -9.21 -24.54 3.09
CA SER A 301 -10.40 -23.70 3.10
C SER A 301 -10.63 -22.94 4.42
N ASP A 302 -10.06 -23.39 5.54
CA ASP A 302 -10.28 -22.79 6.86
C ASP A 302 -9.75 -21.33 6.96
N LEU A 303 -8.81 -20.94 6.09
CA LEU A 303 -8.39 -19.54 5.95
C LEU A 303 -9.53 -18.64 5.45
N GLU A 304 -10.47 -19.18 4.67
CA GLU A 304 -11.64 -18.42 4.24
C GLU A 304 -12.60 -18.11 5.39
N ASP A 305 -12.78 -19.03 6.34
CA ASP A 305 -13.60 -18.76 7.53
C ASP A 305 -12.97 -17.65 8.41
N HIS A 306 -11.64 -17.56 8.47
CA HIS A 306 -10.96 -16.41 9.07
C HIS A 306 -11.30 -15.11 8.31
N TYR A 307 -11.07 -15.04 7.00
CA TYR A 307 -11.36 -13.83 6.20
C TYR A 307 -12.85 -13.41 6.27
N LYS A 308 -13.76 -14.37 6.48
CA LYS A 308 -15.21 -14.15 6.59
C LYS A 308 -15.66 -13.64 7.96
N THR A 309 -14.98 -14.01 9.03
CA THR A 309 -15.46 -13.77 10.41
C THR A 309 -14.61 -12.77 11.19
N PHE A 310 -13.35 -12.58 10.81
CA PHE A 310 -12.42 -11.83 11.63
C PHE A 310 -12.55 -10.31 11.47
N VAL A 311 -12.69 -9.80 10.24
CA VAL A 311 -13.08 -8.41 9.97
C VAL A 311 -14.36 -8.42 9.14
N THR A 312 -15.37 -7.72 9.64
CA THR A 312 -16.74 -7.72 9.12
C THR A 312 -17.18 -6.30 8.76
N GLU A 313 -18.39 -6.18 8.21
CA GLU A 313 -19.00 -4.87 7.99
C GLU A 313 -19.20 -4.06 9.29
N GLN A 314 -19.49 -4.75 10.40
CA GLN A 314 -19.68 -4.12 11.70
C GLN A 314 -18.39 -3.45 12.17
N ASP A 315 -17.22 -4.09 11.97
CA ASP A 315 -15.92 -3.50 12.28
C ASP A 315 -15.71 -2.17 11.55
N PHE A 316 -16.09 -2.06 10.27
CA PHE A 316 -15.99 -0.79 9.52
C PHE A 316 -16.96 0.28 10.03
N ALA A 317 -18.17 -0.11 10.44
CA ALA A 317 -19.11 0.82 11.07
C ALA A 317 -18.57 1.33 12.42
N GLU A 318 -17.93 0.46 13.21
CA GLU A 318 -17.32 0.77 14.51
C GLU A 318 -16.05 1.62 14.38
N ILE A 319 -15.22 1.38 13.36
CA ILE A 319 -14.06 2.22 13.02
C ILE A 319 -14.51 3.66 12.74
N ALA A 320 -15.53 3.85 11.89
CA ALA A 320 -16.10 5.18 11.64
C ALA A 320 -16.73 5.79 12.91
N ALA A 321 -17.44 4.98 13.71
CA ALA A 321 -18.04 5.39 14.97
C ALA A 321 -17.02 5.84 16.03
N ALA A 322 -15.80 5.28 16.01
CA ALA A 322 -14.69 5.68 16.86
C ALA A 322 -14.06 7.04 16.46
N GLY A 323 -14.51 7.64 15.36
CA GLY A 323 -13.98 8.91 14.83
C GLY A 323 -12.69 8.75 14.01
N LEU A 324 -12.40 7.52 13.57
CA LEU A 324 -11.37 7.20 12.57
C LEU A 324 -11.92 7.52 11.17
N ASN A 325 -11.02 7.72 10.21
CA ASN A 325 -11.37 8.14 8.84
C ASN A 325 -10.69 7.34 7.73
N PHE A 326 -9.73 6.49 8.10
CA PHE A 326 -8.99 5.62 7.20
C PHE A 326 -8.91 4.20 7.75
N VAL A 327 -8.58 3.25 6.89
CA VAL A 327 -8.05 1.93 7.25
C VAL A 327 -6.80 1.66 6.41
N ARG A 328 -5.78 1.02 6.99
CA ARG A 328 -4.64 0.46 6.24
C ARG A 328 -4.95 -1.02 6.06
N ILE A 329 -4.99 -1.48 4.82
CA ILE A 329 -5.30 -2.88 4.48
C ILE A 329 -4.04 -3.50 3.87
N PRO A 330 -3.26 -4.25 4.66
CA PRO A 330 -2.27 -5.18 4.15
C PRO A 330 -2.90 -6.14 3.15
N ILE A 331 -2.34 -6.20 1.94
CA ILE A 331 -2.65 -7.20 0.93
C ILE A 331 -1.37 -7.92 0.49
N PRO A 332 -1.28 -9.25 0.65
CA PRO A 332 -0.13 -9.99 0.16
C PRO A 332 -0.27 -10.40 -1.31
N TYR A 333 0.85 -10.64 -1.99
CA TYR A 333 0.88 -10.90 -3.43
C TYR A 333 0.04 -12.12 -3.89
N TRP A 334 -0.21 -13.11 -3.02
CA TRP A 334 -1.07 -14.25 -3.33
C TRP A 334 -2.57 -13.89 -3.50
N ALA A 335 -2.94 -12.62 -3.28
CA ALA A 335 -4.17 -12.02 -3.82
C ALA A 335 -4.31 -12.22 -5.34
N ILE A 336 -3.19 -12.14 -6.05
CA ILE A 336 -3.15 -12.04 -7.52
C ILE A 336 -2.76 -13.39 -8.11
N GLU A 337 -1.63 -13.97 -7.66
CA GLU A 337 -1.07 -15.21 -8.21
C GLU A 337 -0.13 -15.90 -7.21
N VAL A 338 -0.18 -17.23 -7.20
CA VAL A 338 0.85 -18.11 -6.62
C VAL A 338 1.52 -18.91 -7.75
N ARG A 339 2.79 -19.27 -7.56
CA ARG A 339 3.57 -20.14 -8.46
C ARG A 339 3.89 -21.47 -7.78
N GLU A 340 4.27 -22.48 -8.55
CA GLU A 340 4.20 -23.92 -8.19
C GLU A 340 4.65 -24.32 -6.76
N ASN A 341 5.69 -23.69 -6.22
CA ASN A 341 6.26 -24.02 -4.91
C ASN A 341 5.71 -23.18 -3.74
N GLU A 342 4.76 -22.28 -4.00
CA GLU A 342 4.20 -21.35 -3.01
C GLU A 342 2.89 -21.94 -2.45
N PRO A 343 2.79 -22.16 -1.13
CA PRO A 343 1.68 -22.93 -0.55
C PRO A 343 0.40 -22.11 -0.38
N PHE A 344 0.47 -20.77 -0.44
CA PHE A 344 -0.61 -19.85 -0.08
C PHE A 344 -1.95 -20.16 -0.78
N LEU A 345 -3.08 -19.88 -0.10
CA LEU A 345 -4.41 -19.93 -0.69
C LEU A 345 -4.57 -18.78 -1.71
N PRO A 346 -4.60 -19.05 -3.03
CA PRO A 346 -4.59 -17.99 -4.02
C PRO A 346 -5.95 -17.29 -4.13
N LYS A 347 -5.93 -15.97 -4.29
CA LYS A 347 -7.06 -15.12 -4.71
C LYS A 347 -8.28 -15.04 -3.78
N THR A 348 -8.42 -15.92 -2.78
CA THR A 348 -9.58 -15.88 -1.86
C THR A 348 -9.69 -14.54 -1.15
N GLN A 349 -8.60 -14.05 -0.56
CA GLN A 349 -8.58 -12.77 0.16
C GLN A 349 -8.92 -11.54 -0.71
N TRP A 350 -8.72 -11.59 -2.04
CA TRP A 350 -9.17 -10.52 -2.94
C TRP A 350 -10.70 -10.33 -2.87
N THR A 351 -11.45 -11.41 -2.71
CA THR A 351 -12.92 -11.37 -2.54
C THR A 351 -13.33 -10.63 -1.27
N TYR A 352 -12.54 -10.73 -0.21
CA TYR A 352 -12.80 -10.07 1.08
C TYR A 352 -12.30 -8.62 1.07
N PHE A 353 -11.19 -8.34 0.38
CA PHE A 353 -10.76 -6.98 0.07
C PHE A 353 -11.84 -6.19 -0.69
N LEU A 354 -12.49 -6.79 -1.71
CA LEU A 354 -13.61 -6.14 -2.40
C LEU A 354 -14.80 -5.82 -1.49
N LYS A 355 -15.08 -6.66 -0.47
CA LYS A 355 -16.09 -6.36 0.56
C LYS A 355 -15.64 -5.19 1.44
N ALA A 356 -14.38 -5.18 1.87
CA ALA A 356 -13.80 -4.08 2.65
C ALA A 356 -13.89 -2.74 1.92
N VAL A 357 -13.69 -2.71 0.59
CA VAL A 357 -13.92 -1.52 -0.25
C VAL A 357 -15.39 -1.06 -0.20
N GLN A 358 -16.35 -1.98 -0.30
CA GLN A 358 -17.78 -1.66 -0.21
C GLN A 358 -18.17 -1.13 1.19
N TRP A 359 -17.60 -1.72 2.25
CA TRP A 359 -17.81 -1.26 3.62
C TRP A 359 -17.19 0.12 3.86
N ALA A 360 -15.95 0.34 3.42
CA ALA A 360 -15.29 1.64 3.49
C ALA A 360 -16.11 2.73 2.79
N ARG A 361 -16.55 2.45 1.56
CA ARG A 361 -17.46 3.30 0.77
C ARG A 361 -18.75 3.63 1.52
N LYS A 362 -19.36 2.65 2.19
CA LYS A 362 -20.63 2.80 2.93
C LYS A 362 -20.51 3.67 4.19
N TYR A 363 -19.38 3.59 4.91
CA TYR A 363 -19.17 4.28 6.20
C TYR A 363 -18.30 5.55 6.11
N GLY A 364 -17.87 5.95 4.91
CA GLY A 364 -17.11 7.18 4.71
C GLY A 364 -15.61 7.03 4.93
N LEU A 365 -15.11 5.79 5.03
CA LEU A 365 -13.70 5.50 5.31
C LEU A 365 -12.91 5.41 4.00
N ARG A 366 -11.68 5.93 4.04
CA ARG A 366 -10.69 5.80 2.97
C ARG A 366 -9.72 4.63 3.26
N ILE A 367 -9.08 4.11 2.23
CA ILE A 367 -8.19 2.94 2.30
C ILE A 367 -6.78 3.36 1.91
N ASN A 368 -5.81 3.02 2.76
CA ASN A 368 -4.43 2.81 2.36
C ASN A 368 -4.26 1.33 2.03
N LEU A 369 -4.22 1.01 0.74
CA LEU A 369 -3.95 -0.35 0.29
C LEU A 369 -2.45 -0.54 0.35
N ASP A 370 -1.97 -1.56 1.05
CA ASP A 370 -0.54 -1.78 1.28
C ASP A 370 -0.13 -3.15 0.74
N LEU A 371 0.79 -3.19 -0.24
CA LEU A 371 1.37 -4.44 -0.75
C LEU A 371 2.36 -4.99 0.28
N HIS A 372 1.80 -5.72 1.26
CA HIS A 372 2.47 -6.05 2.51
C HIS A 372 3.47 -7.20 2.41
N SER A 373 3.36 -8.01 1.35
CA SER A 373 4.21 -9.18 1.11
C SER A 373 4.63 -9.20 -0.34
N LEU A 374 5.94 -9.20 -0.59
CA LEU A 374 6.51 -9.40 -1.93
C LEU A 374 6.93 -10.87 -2.16
N PRO A 375 6.89 -11.38 -3.40
CA PRO A 375 7.54 -12.63 -3.80
C PRO A 375 8.97 -12.69 -3.29
N GLY A 376 9.33 -13.76 -2.59
CA GLY A 376 10.66 -13.94 -2.01
C GLY A 376 10.95 -13.17 -0.72
N SER A 377 9.98 -12.45 -0.15
CA SER A 377 10.11 -11.59 1.04
C SER A 377 11.06 -10.40 0.91
N GLN A 378 10.62 -9.26 1.44
CA GLN A 378 11.35 -7.99 1.50
C GLN A 378 12.07 -7.73 2.84
N ASN A 379 11.81 -8.51 3.88
CA ASN A 379 12.42 -8.34 5.21
C ASN A 379 12.76 -9.64 5.95
N GLY A 380 12.29 -10.79 5.46
CA GLY A 380 12.52 -12.09 6.11
C GLY A 380 11.70 -12.29 7.39
N TRP A 381 10.70 -11.46 7.67
CA TRP A 381 9.84 -11.54 8.85
C TRP A 381 8.52 -12.26 8.56
N ASN A 382 7.89 -12.82 9.59
CA ASN A 382 6.68 -13.65 9.47
C ASN A 382 5.50 -12.95 8.77
N HIS A 383 5.27 -11.66 9.04
CA HIS A 383 4.20 -10.87 8.41
C HIS A 383 4.46 -10.54 6.93
N SER A 384 5.67 -10.74 6.40
CA SER A 384 5.89 -10.79 4.94
C SER A 384 5.36 -12.08 4.28
N GLY A 385 4.75 -12.97 5.06
CA GLY A 385 4.22 -14.28 4.64
C GLY A 385 5.20 -15.42 4.80
N ARG A 386 6.52 -15.12 4.86
CA ARG A 386 7.57 -16.13 5.00
C ARG A 386 8.75 -15.60 5.80
N LEU A 387 8.98 -16.22 6.95
CA LEU A 387 10.15 -16.01 7.81
C LEU A 387 11.41 -16.57 7.13
N GLY A 388 12.55 -15.88 7.28
CA GLY A 388 13.86 -16.34 6.82
C GLY A 388 14.55 -15.37 5.85
N GLN A 389 14.82 -15.83 4.62
CA GLN A 389 15.66 -15.09 3.67
C GLN A 389 14.90 -14.00 2.90
N ILE A 390 15.55 -12.84 2.76
CA ILE A 390 15.17 -11.79 1.80
C ILE A 390 15.67 -12.20 0.41
N ASN A 391 14.76 -12.28 -0.55
CA ASN A 391 15.06 -12.74 -1.92
C ASN A 391 14.34 -11.90 -3.00
N VAL A 392 13.77 -10.74 -2.62
CA VAL A 392 13.41 -9.66 -3.55
C VAL A 392 14.53 -8.62 -3.55
N LEU A 393 14.90 -8.08 -4.73
CA LEU A 393 16.05 -7.18 -4.93
C LEU A 393 17.43 -7.74 -4.53
N LEU A 394 17.49 -8.93 -3.93
CA LEU A 394 18.69 -9.59 -3.44
C LEU A 394 18.73 -11.06 -3.89
N GLY A 395 19.94 -11.61 -4.06
CA GLY A 395 20.14 -13.01 -4.42
C GLY A 395 19.77 -13.39 -5.87
N PRO A 396 19.90 -14.68 -6.25
CA PRO A 396 19.70 -15.12 -7.63
C PRO A 396 18.30 -14.88 -8.20
N MET A 397 17.27 -14.79 -7.33
CA MET A 397 15.89 -14.51 -7.73
C MET A 397 15.49 -13.04 -7.53
N GLY A 398 16.38 -12.19 -7.00
CA GLY A 398 16.07 -10.81 -6.60
C GLY A 398 15.42 -9.97 -7.69
N ILE A 399 15.94 -10.03 -8.91
CA ILE A 399 15.37 -9.33 -10.08
C ILE A 399 14.04 -9.94 -10.51
N ALA A 400 13.94 -11.26 -10.65
CA ALA A 400 12.71 -11.93 -11.08
C ALA A 400 11.55 -11.71 -10.09
N ASN A 401 11.85 -11.66 -8.78
CA ASN A 401 10.89 -11.32 -7.74
C ASN A 401 10.53 -9.82 -7.76
N ALA A 402 11.47 -8.92 -8.04
CA ALA A 402 11.19 -7.49 -8.17
C ALA A 402 10.35 -7.17 -9.42
N GLU A 403 10.65 -7.79 -10.58
CA GLU A 403 9.84 -7.69 -11.80
C GLU A 403 8.41 -8.19 -11.57
N ARG A 404 8.26 -9.36 -10.92
CA ARG A 404 6.96 -9.90 -10.52
C ARG A 404 6.20 -8.96 -9.56
N SER A 405 6.91 -8.30 -8.64
CA SER A 405 6.33 -7.28 -7.75
C SER A 405 5.85 -6.05 -8.51
N LEU A 406 6.64 -5.56 -9.49
CA LEU A 406 6.26 -4.45 -10.36
C LEU A 406 5.04 -4.78 -11.22
N ASP A 407 4.91 -6.02 -11.72
CA ASP A 407 3.70 -6.47 -12.42
C ASP A 407 2.45 -6.48 -11.52
N TYR A 408 2.61 -6.82 -10.23
CA TYR A 408 1.53 -6.77 -9.26
C TYR A 408 1.16 -5.34 -8.86
N ILE A 409 2.16 -4.45 -8.71
CA ILE A 409 1.95 -3.00 -8.54
C ILE A 409 1.19 -2.44 -9.75
N ARG A 410 1.51 -2.87 -10.97
CA ARG A 410 0.77 -2.48 -12.19
C ARG A 410 -0.68 -2.93 -12.15
N ILE A 411 -0.95 -4.21 -11.85
CA ILE A 411 -2.31 -4.76 -11.76
C ILE A 411 -3.14 -4.02 -10.70
N ILE A 412 -2.56 -3.76 -9.52
CA ILE A 412 -3.23 -3.02 -8.45
C ILE A 412 -3.48 -1.57 -8.88
N ALA A 413 -2.51 -0.89 -9.50
CA ALA A 413 -2.65 0.49 -9.98
C ALA A 413 -3.73 0.63 -11.07
N GLU A 414 -3.75 -0.28 -12.06
CA GLU A 414 -4.80 -0.37 -13.09
C GLU A 414 -6.18 -0.65 -12.47
N PHE A 415 -6.24 -1.37 -11.36
CA PHE A 415 -7.48 -1.66 -10.63
C PHE A 415 -7.99 -0.44 -9.84
N ILE A 416 -7.19 0.09 -8.91
CA ILE A 416 -7.62 1.14 -7.97
C ILE A 416 -7.82 2.51 -8.63
N SER A 417 -7.34 2.71 -9.86
CA SER A 417 -7.52 3.95 -10.62
C SER A 417 -8.86 4.07 -11.36
N GLN A 418 -9.69 3.02 -11.35
CA GLN A 418 -11.04 3.08 -11.93
C GLN A 418 -11.98 3.92 -11.07
N ASP A 419 -13.03 4.48 -11.67
CA ASP A 419 -13.96 5.40 -11.00
C ASP A 419 -14.67 4.76 -9.79
N GLU A 420 -14.86 3.44 -9.83
CA GLU A 420 -15.42 2.62 -8.75
C GLU A 420 -14.54 2.55 -7.49
N TYR A 421 -13.24 2.84 -7.60
CA TYR A 421 -12.25 2.61 -6.55
C TYR A 421 -11.49 3.86 -6.10
N LYS A 422 -11.19 4.79 -7.00
CA LYS A 422 -10.26 5.91 -6.75
C LYS A 422 -10.64 6.82 -5.57
N ASP A 423 -11.93 7.05 -5.33
CA ASP A 423 -12.42 7.87 -4.19
C ASP A 423 -12.18 7.16 -2.83
N VAL A 424 -12.19 5.83 -2.83
CA VAL A 424 -12.13 4.98 -1.64
C VAL A 424 -10.71 4.55 -1.34
N ILE A 425 -9.87 4.35 -2.36
CA ILE A 425 -8.47 3.91 -2.22
C ILE A 425 -7.52 5.02 -2.73
N PRO A 426 -7.41 6.16 -2.02
CA PRO A 426 -6.56 7.26 -2.45
C PRO A 426 -5.07 7.06 -2.14
N LEU A 427 -4.69 6.03 -1.37
CA LEU A 427 -3.30 5.72 -0.99
C LEU A 427 -2.94 4.28 -1.40
N PHE A 428 -1.74 4.11 -1.97
CA PHE A 428 -1.18 2.79 -2.32
C PHE A 428 0.26 2.65 -1.81
N GLY A 429 0.44 1.89 -0.73
CA GLY A 429 1.72 1.34 -0.26
C GLY A 429 2.24 0.30 -1.25
N ILE A 430 3.34 0.63 -1.94
CA ILE A 430 3.89 -0.27 -2.96
C ILE A 430 4.72 -1.41 -2.38
N THR A 431 5.21 -1.28 -1.15
CA THR A 431 5.97 -2.30 -0.41
C THR A 431 6.03 -1.94 1.07
N ASN A 432 5.48 -2.79 1.93
CA ASN A 432 5.66 -2.69 3.37
C ASN A 432 7.08 -3.05 3.81
N GLU A 433 7.71 -2.25 4.66
CA GLU A 433 8.92 -2.60 5.41
C GLU A 433 10.00 -3.39 4.64
N PRO A 434 10.51 -2.93 3.47
CA PRO A 434 11.68 -3.56 2.87
C PRO A 434 12.90 -3.30 3.77
N PHE A 435 13.63 -4.35 4.15
CA PHE A 435 14.73 -4.23 5.11
C PHE A 435 16.00 -3.66 4.44
N GLY A 436 16.06 -2.33 4.39
CA GLY A 436 17.13 -1.55 3.79
C GLY A 436 18.55 -1.90 4.24
N PRO A 437 18.81 -2.19 5.53
CA PRO A 437 20.14 -2.61 5.98
C PRO A 437 20.69 -3.87 5.30
N THR A 438 19.84 -4.74 4.74
CA THR A 438 20.28 -5.94 3.99
C THR A 438 20.14 -5.79 2.48
N ILE A 439 19.12 -5.09 1.98
CA ILE A 439 18.91 -4.89 0.54
C ILE A 439 19.84 -3.80 -0.04
N GLY A 440 20.14 -2.76 0.73
CA GLY A 440 20.88 -1.57 0.31
C GLY A 440 19.99 -0.47 -0.27
N GLN A 441 20.26 0.78 0.11
CA GLN A 441 19.43 1.95 -0.23
C GLN A 441 19.31 2.18 -1.73
N ASP A 442 20.40 2.00 -2.47
CA ASP A 442 20.47 2.20 -3.93
C ASP A 442 19.55 1.23 -4.71
N ALA A 443 19.42 -0.03 -4.25
CA ALA A 443 18.51 -0.99 -4.86
C ALA A 443 17.04 -0.62 -4.58
N ILE A 444 16.72 -0.22 -3.35
CA ILE A 444 15.35 0.20 -2.96
C ILE A 444 14.94 1.49 -3.68
N GLN A 445 15.82 2.49 -3.75
CA GLN A 445 15.54 3.74 -4.47
C GLN A 445 15.26 3.49 -5.96
N ARG A 446 16.05 2.64 -6.64
CA ARG A 446 15.76 2.27 -8.04
C ARG A 446 14.44 1.53 -8.18
N TYR A 447 14.12 0.62 -7.26
CA TYR A 447 12.85 -0.10 -7.26
C TYR A 447 11.65 0.85 -7.06
N TYR A 448 11.75 1.80 -6.13
CA TYR A 448 10.73 2.85 -5.90
C TYR A 448 10.55 3.76 -7.13
N VAL A 449 11.63 4.11 -7.85
CA VAL A 449 11.54 4.84 -9.13
C VAL A 449 10.79 4.01 -10.19
N GLN A 450 11.07 2.71 -10.30
CA GLN A 450 10.35 1.84 -11.25
C GLN A 450 8.87 1.70 -10.88
N ALA A 451 8.56 1.47 -9.61
CA ALA A 451 7.20 1.37 -9.11
C ALA A 451 6.42 2.68 -9.31
N TYR A 452 7.04 3.84 -9.06
CA TYR A 452 6.45 5.15 -9.36
C TYR A 452 6.05 5.27 -10.83
N ASN A 453 6.97 4.94 -11.75
CA ASN A 453 6.71 4.97 -13.18
C ASN A 453 5.60 3.99 -13.57
N VAL A 454 5.56 2.78 -12.99
CA VAL A 454 4.51 1.79 -13.23
C VAL A 454 3.14 2.34 -12.80
N VAL A 455 3.01 2.88 -11.59
CA VAL A 455 1.73 3.44 -11.11
C VAL A 455 1.29 4.62 -11.98
N ARG A 456 2.18 5.58 -12.25
CA ARG A 456 1.82 6.77 -13.06
C ARG A 456 1.55 6.46 -14.53
N ASN A 457 2.19 5.44 -15.11
CA ASN A 457 1.83 4.95 -16.45
C ASN A 457 0.45 4.26 -16.48
N ALA A 458 0.04 3.59 -15.41
CA ALA A 458 -1.27 2.97 -15.29
C ALA A 458 -2.39 3.98 -14.98
N SER A 459 -2.10 5.03 -14.18
CA SER A 459 -3.10 5.89 -13.57
C SER A 459 -3.18 7.33 -14.11
N GLY A 460 -2.11 7.81 -14.75
CA GLY A 460 -1.90 9.23 -15.04
C GLY A 460 -1.28 10.01 -13.88
N THR A 461 -1.26 11.34 -14.01
CA THR A 461 -0.70 12.29 -13.03
C THR A 461 -1.67 13.45 -12.75
N GLY A 462 -1.53 14.08 -11.58
CA GLY A 462 -2.37 15.20 -11.14
C GLY A 462 -3.68 14.76 -10.49
N GLU A 463 -4.36 15.69 -9.83
CA GLU A 463 -5.52 15.40 -8.97
C GLU A 463 -6.62 14.61 -9.72
N GLY A 464 -7.15 13.57 -9.06
CA GLY A 464 -8.13 12.65 -9.65
C GLY A 464 -7.54 11.54 -10.55
N HIS A 465 -6.25 11.55 -10.87
CA HIS A 465 -5.59 10.54 -11.71
C HIS A 465 -4.75 9.54 -10.88
N GLY A 466 -5.43 8.56 -10.29
CA GLY A 466 -4.78 7.52 -9.47
C GLY A 466 -4.43 7.93 -8.04
N PRO A 467 -3.89 6.98 -7.26
CA PRO A 467 -3.61 7.16 -5.83
C PRO A 467 -2.39 8.04 -5.59
N TRP A 468 -2.20 8.47 -4.35
CA TRP A 468 -0.87 8.80 -3.86
C TRP A 468 -0.04 7.52 -3.69
N ILE A 469 1.22 7.58 -4.09
CA ILE A 469 2.15 6.45 -4.01
C ILE A 469 2.90 6.54 -2.69
N VAL A 470 2.77 5.53 -1.85
CA VAL A 470 3.35 5.48 -0.50
C VAL A 470 4.59 4.59 -0.51
N PHE A 471 5.71 5.15 -0.06
CA PHE A 471 7.01 4.49 0.08
C PHE A 471 7.31 4.27 1.57
N HIS A 472 7.62 3.05 2.00
CA HIS A 472 8.16 2.84 3.36
C HIS A 472 9.61 3.35 3.44
N ASP A 473 10.03 3.89 4.59
CA ASP A 473 11.37 4.47 4.83
C ASP A 473 12.54 3.46 4.76
N ALA A 474 12.22 2.18 4.60
CA ALA A 474 13.12 1.04 4.56
C ALA A 474 14.09 0.92 5.75
N PHE A 475 13.72 1.45 6.92
CA PHE A 475 14.53 1.53 8.14
C PHE A 475 15.81 2.35 8.01
N PHE A 476 15.90 3.23 7.00
CA PHE A 476 16.99 4.20 6.92
C PHE A 476 16.74 5.44 7.79
N GLY A 477 15.49 5.71 8.17
CA GLY A 477 15.08 6.94 8.83
C GLY A 477 14.66 8.03 7.84
N LEU A 478 13.80 8.94 8.30
CA LEU A 478 13.15 9.96 7.46
C LEU A 478 14.11 10.92 6.75
N LYS A 479 15.27 11.22 7.35
CA LYS A 479 16.22 12.22 6.82
C LYS A 479 16.88 11.77 5.52
N GLN A 480 17.08 10.47 5.36
CA GLN A 480 17.74 9.82 4.22
C GLN A 480 16.87 9.85 2.94
N TRP A 481 15.59 10.22 3.08
CA TRP A 481 14.65 10.38 1.98
C TRP A 481 14.42 11.84 1.57
N ALA A 482 14.97 12.82 2.30
CA ALA A 482 14.86 14.23 1.94
C ALA A 482 15.40 14.46 0.51
N GLY A 483 14.59 15.08 -0.35
CA GLY A 483 14.93 15.29 -1.76
C GLY A 483 14.91 14.05 -2.66
N PHE A 484 14.45 12.87 -2.18
CA PHE A 484 14.16 11.73 -3.05
C PHE A 484 12.96 12.03 -3.95
N LEU A 485 13.08 11.73 -5.26
CA LEU A 485 12.03 11.96 -6.26
C LEU A 485 11.42 13.39 -6.22
N PRO A 486 12.24 14.46 -6.38
CA PRO A 486 11.75 15.83 -6.26
C PRO A 486 10.75 16.16 -7.38
N ASN A 487 9.65 16.82 -7.02
CA ASN A 487 8.51 17.13 -7.88
C ASN A 487 7.74 15.90 -8.42
N ALA A 488 7.90 14.72 -7.80
CA ALA A 488 7.04 13.58 -8.12
C ALA A 488 5.57 13.88 -7.78
N ASP A 489 4.67 13.42 -8.64
CA ASP A 489 3.24 13.63 -8.46
C ASP A 489 2.71 12.74 -7.33
N ARG A 490 2.23 13.39 -6.26
CA ARG A 490 1.49 12.77 -5.15
C ARG A 490 2.19 11.53 -4.60
N THR A 491 3.37 11.73 -4.04
CA THR A 491 4.14 10.71 -3.31
C THR A 491 4.08 10.96 -1.80
N GLN A 492 4.15 9.89 -1.01
CA GLN A 492 4.19 9.93 0.45
C GLN A 492 5.29 9.04 0.99
N LEU A 493 5.81 9.41 2.17
CA LEU A 493 6.70 8.58 2.96
C LEU A 493 5.89 7.95 4.11
N ASP A 494 6.15 6.68 4.37
CA ASP A 494 5.60 5.88 5.46
C ASP A 494 6.74 5.46 6.39
N ILE A 495 6.58 5.66 7.70
CA ILE A 495 7.51 5.18 8.72
C ILE A 495 6.75 4.47 9.83
N HIS A 496 7.29 3.37 10.33
CA HIS A 496 6.70 2.64 11.44
C HIS A 496 7.38 2.99 12.77
N GLN A 497 6.59 3.32 13.79
CA GLN A 497 7.08 3.87 15.05
C GLN A 497 6.68 3.01 16.25
N TYR A 498 7.68 2.31 16.79
CA TYR A 498 7.52 1.38 17.91
C TYR A 498 8.64 1.62 18.95
N LEU A 499 8.29 1.60 20.24
CA LEU A 499 9.27 1.67 21.33
C LEU A 499 9.64 0.29 21.90
N CYS A 500 8.93 -0.76 21.49
CA CYS A 500 9.00 -2.09 22.09
C CYS A 500 10.12 -2.99 21.58
N PHE A 501 10.55 -2.86 20.32
CA PHE A 501 11.47 -3.82 19.68
C PHE A 501 12.96 -3.52 19.88
N SER A 502 13.31 -2.34 20.38
CA SER A 502 14.68 -1.89 20.58
C SER A 502 15.13 -2.14 22.03
N GLY A 503 15.97 -1.24 22.59
CA GLY A 503 16.41 -1.32 23.98
C GLY A 503 15.22 -1.26 24.94
N GLN A 504 15.15 -2.21 25.86
CA GLN A 504 14.07 -2.28 26.85
C GLN A 504 14.31 -1.24 27.96
N SER A 505 13.22 -0.64 28.46
CA SER A 505 13.25 0.21 29.66
C SER A 505 12.14 -0.20 30.63
N ALA A 506 12.47 -0.18 31.93
CA ALA A 506 11.54 -0.41 33.03
C ALA A 506 10.57 0.76 33.28
N ASP A 507 10.73 1.88 32.57
CA ASP A 507 9.82 3.03 32.64
C ASP A 507 8.43 2.62 32.15
N ASP A 508 7.41 2.85 32.99
CA ASP A 508 6.00 2.63 32.66
C ASP A 508 5.38 3.81 31.90
N TYR A 509 4.06 3.73 31.65
CA TYR A 509 3.33 4.81 30.99
C TYR A 509 3.39 6.15 31.76
N GLY A 510 3.36 6.12 33.10
CA GLY A 510 3.34 7.33 33.93
C GLY A 510 4.67 8.08 33.87
N VAL A 511 5.80 7.37 33.91
CA VAL A 511 7.13 7.96 33.71
C VAL A 511 7.24 8.57 32.31
N ARG A 512 6.91 7.80 31.26
CA ARG A 512 7.05 8.22 29.86
C ARG A 512 6.16 9.41 29.50
N VAL A 513 4.93 9.46 30.03
CA VAL A 513 4.01 10.59 29.87
C VAL A 513 4.53 11.86 30.54
N LYS A 514 5.10 11.73 31.74
CA LYS A 514 5.69 12.85 32.49
C LYS A 514 6.92 13.44 31.79
N GLU A 515 7.70 12.60 31.13
CA GLU A 515 8.87 13.01 30.33
C GLU A 515 8.50 13.47 28.90
N GLY A 516 7.26 13.25 28.47
CA GLY A 516 6.80 13.59 27.12
C GLY A 516 7.45 12.72 26.02
N GLN A 517 7.81 11.47 26.35
CA GLN A 517 8.63 10.60 25.51
C GLN A 517 8.14 10.46 24.05
N PRO A 518 6.84 10.30 23.74
CA PRO A 518 6.38 10.22 22.35
C PRO A 518 6.70 11.49 21.53
N CYS A 519 6.59 12.66 22.16
CA CYS A 519 6.87 13.94 21.53
C CYS A 519 8.37 14.11 21.23
N THR A 520 9.24 13.70 22.16
CA THR A 520 10.70 13.80 21.99
C THR A 520 11.27 12.72 21.08
N ALA A 521 10.69 11.52 21.08
CA ALA A 521 11.11 10.42 20.21
C ALA A 521 10.77 10.65 18.74
N TRP A 522 9.59 11.22 18.45
CA TRP A 522 9.03 11.21 17.08
C TRP A 522 8.74 12.60 16.50
N GLY A 523 8.31 13.56 17.33
CA GLY A 523 7.74 14.82 16.85
C GLY A 523 8.68 15.65 15.96
N THR A 524 9.96 15.75 16.33
CA THR A 524 10.96 16.48 15.53
C THR A 524 11.19 15.82 14.17
N ALA A 525 11.41 14.50 14.14
CA ALA A 525 11.68 13.79 12.89
C ALA A 525 10.48 13.82 11.94
N GLN A 526 9.26 13.72 12.48
CA GLN A 526 8.02 13.84 11.71
C GLN A 526 7.88 15.24 11.10
N ASN A 527 8.10 16.30 11.88
CA ASN A 527 8.07 17.69 11.41
C ASN A 527 9.14 17.98 10.34
N ASP A 528 10.37 17.52 10.57
CA ASP A 528 11.48 17.65 9.62
C ASP A 528 11.11 17.00 8.28
N SER A 529 10.52 15.79 8.31
CA SER A 529 10.12 15.05 7.12
C SER A 529 8.93 15.69 6.39
N MET A 530 7.91 16.13 7.12
CA MET A 530 6.78 16.91 6.57
C MET A 530 7.26 18.18 5.83
N THR A 531 8.40 18.73 6.22
CA THR A 531 9.02 19.91 5.60
C THR A 531 9.97 19.56 4.44
N ALA A 532 10.81 18.54 4.60
CA ALA A 532 11.92 18.23 3.69
C ALA A 532 11.63 17.16 2.62
N PHE A 533 10.64 16.30 2.86
CA PHE A 533 10.12 15.35 1.88
C PHE A 533 8.75 15.79 1.35
N GLY A 534 7.88 16.24 2.24
CA GLY A 534 6.46 16.48 1.96
C GLY A 534 5.59 15.51 2.77
N MET A 535 4.44 15.10 2.23
CA MET A 535 3.45 14.33 3.00
C MET A 535 4.06 13.03 3.54
N THR A 536 4.18 12.95 4.87
CA THR A 536 4.72 11.80 5.60
C THR A 536 3.70 11.34 6.64
N HIS A 537 3.45 10.05 6.71
CA HIS A 537 2.56 9.44 7.70
C HIS A 537 3.25 8.29 8.42
N VAL A 538 2.63 7.87 9.52
CA VAL A 538 3.07 6.77 10.35
C VAL A 538 2.13 5.58 10.09
N GLY A 539 2.52 4.69 9.19
CA GLY A 539 1.71 3.56 8.71
C GLY A 539 1.48 2.49 9.75
N GLU A 540 2.32 2.46 10.79
CA GLU A 540 2.15 1.61 11.96
C GLU A 540 2.73 2.25 13.23
N TRP A 541 1.98 2.17 14.33
CA TRP A 541 2.45 2.43 15.70
C TRP A 541 1.52 1.73 16.69
N SER A 542 1.92 1.56 17.95
CA SER A 542 1.06 1.01 18.99
C SER A 542 1.29 1.63 20.36
N LEU A 543 0.53 1.20 21.38
CA LEU A 543 0.81 1.56 22.79
C LEU A 543 1.88 0.68 23.43
N ALA A 544 2.50 -0.26 22.71
CA ALA A 544 3.49 -1.16 23.28
C ALA A 544 4.79 -0.42 23.65
N ILE A 545 5.06 -0.29 24.96
CA ILE A 545 6.30 0.28 25.51
C ILE A 545 7.39 -0.76 25.81
N ASN A 546 7.07 -2.05 25.59
CA ASN A 546 7.93 -3.23 25.70
C ASN A 546 7.39 -4.35 24.78
N ASP A 547 8.15 -5.44 24.62
CA ASP A 547 7.82 -6.56 23.73
C ASP A 547 7.11 -7.73 24.41
N CYS A 548 6.34 -7.47 25.47
CA CYS A 548 5.59 -8.49 26.22
C CYS A 548 4.35 -9.09 25.49
N GLY A 549 4.02 -8.60 24.29
CA GLY A 549 2.91 -9.12 23.51
C GLY A 549 3.12 -10.59 23.11
N GLN A 550 2.09 -11.42 23.26
CA GLN A 550 2.18 -12.85 22.92
C GLN A 550 2.64 -13.04 21.47
N TRP A 551 3.77 -13.73 21.30
CA TRP A 551 4.43 -13.97 20.01
C TRP A 551 4.72 -12.72 19.16
N VAL A 552 4.80 -11.52 19.77
CA VAL A 552 5.09 -10.28 19.04
C VAL A 552 6.46 -10.30 18.36
N ASN A 553 7.41 -11.05 18.92
CA ASN A 553 8.73 -11.31 18.34
C ASN A 553 8.77 -12.52 17.39
N GLY A 554 7.71 -13.32 17.34
CA GLY A 554 7.65 -14.63 16.69
C GLY A 554 7.19 -15.75 17.63
N VAL A 555 6.65 -16.81 17.04
CA VAL A 555 6.13 -17.99 17.77
C VAL A 555 7.25 -18.66 18.56
N ASN A 556 7.00 -18.91 19.84
CA ASN A 556 7.93 -19.51 20.80
C ASN A 556 9.30 -18.81 20.96
N LEU A 557 9.42 -17.53 20.54
CA LEU A 557 10.69 -16.82 20.66
C LEU A 557 10.87 -16.05 21.98
N GLY A 558 9.80 -15.79 22.74
CA GLY A 558 9.85 -15.05 24.02
C GLY A 558 9.90 -13.53 23.88
N ALA A 559 10.06 -12.83 25.00
CA ALA A 559 10.16 -11.37 25.12
C ALA A 559 11.55 -10.94 25.64
N ARG A 560 12.08 -9.82 25.15
CA ARG A 560 13.35 -9.25 25.63
C ARG A 560 13.15 -8.62 27.01
N TYR A 561 11.98 -8.05 27.26
CA TYR A 561 11.66 -7.36 28.50
C TYR A 561 11.81 -8.23 29.75
N ASP A 562 11.33 -9.48 29.72
CA ASP A 562 11.42 -10.43 30.83
C ASP A 562 12.64 -11.37 30.76
N GLY A 563 13.45 -11.26 29.70
CA GLY A 563 14.63 -12.09 29.45
C GLY A 563 14.33 -13.48 28.91
N THR A 564 13.10 -13.75 28.43
CA THR A 564 12.74 -15.03 27.80
C THR A 564 13.12 -15.12 26.31
N PHE A 565 13.59 -14.03 25.70
CA PHE A 565 13.93 -14.01 24.27
C PHE A 565 15.10 -14.93 23.90
N VAL A 566 14.85 -15.92 23.05
CA VAL A 566 15.79 -17.04 22.82
C VAL A 566 16.84 -16.81 21.73
N THR A 567 16.60 -15.91 20.76
CA THR A 567 17.52 -15.75 19.61
C THR A 567 18.71 -14.86 19.91
N THR A 568 18.63 -14.03 20.95
CA THR A 568 19.73 -13.19 21.44
C THR A 568 19.54 -12.99 22.94
N PRO A 569 20.49 -13.43 23.79
CA PRO A 569 20.37 -13.28 25.23
C PRO A 569 20.22 -11.80 25.63
N THR A 570 19.14 -11.47 26.32
CA THR A 570 18.87 -10.13 26.84
C THR A 570 18.79 -10.16 28.36
N ALA A 571 19.30 -9.13 29.01
CA ALA A 571 19.16 -8.99 30.45
C ALA A 571 17.69 -8.64 30.77
N LYS A 572 17.09 -9.38 31.71
CA LYS A 572 15.74 -9.10 32.20
C LYS A 572 15.64 -7.65 32.68
N THR A 573 14.66 -6.93 32.13
CA THR A 573 14.36 -5.53 32.46
C THR A 573 13.19 -5.42 33.45
N GLY A 574 12.18 -6.29 33.31
CA GLY A 574 11.03 -6.34 34.22
C GLY A 574 10.22 -7.62 34.05
N ASP A 575 8.99 -7.65 34.57
CA ASP A 575 8.06 -8.78 34.40
C ASP A 575 6.95 -8.44 33.39
N CYS A 576 6.60 -9.37 32.51
CA CYS A 576 5.59 -9.14 31.47
C CYS A 576 4.13 -9.24 31.96
N ALA A 577 3.86 -9.90 33.09
CA ALA A 577 2.50 -10.13 33.58
C ALA A 577 1.61 -8.87 33.75
N PRO A 578 2.12 -7.70 34.23
CA PRO A 578 1.34 -6.47 34.29
C PRO A 578 0.91 -5.93 32.92
N TYR A 579 1.63 -6.28 31.85
CA TYR A 579 1.38 -5.79 30.50
C TYR A 579 0.43 -6.69 29.70
N THR A 580 0.21 -7.93 30.14
CA THR A 580 -0.64 -8.91 29.45
C THR A 580 -2.00 -9.16 30.13
N ASP A 581 -2.16 -8.86 31.43
CA ASP A 581 -3.46 -8.92 32.11
C ASP A 581 -4.12 -7.53 32.26
N TYR A 582 -4.86 -7.11 31.23
CA TYR A 582 -5.61 -5.86 31.22
C TYR A 582 -6.67 -5.75 32.33
N THR A 583 -7.04 -6.88 32.98
CA THR A 583 -8.03 -6.88 34.06
C THR A 583 -7.47 -6.31 35.37
N GLN A 584 -6.13 -6.29 35.54
CA GLN A 584 -5.46 -5.67 36.69
C GLN A 584 -5.19 -4.17 36.52
N TRP A 585 -5.35 -3.61 35.32
CA TRP A 585 -5.04 -2.20 35.07
C TRP A 585 -5.97 -1.29 35.86
N ASP A 586 -5.42 -0.50 36.78
CA ASP A 586 -6.18 0.44 37.59
C ASP A 586 -6.57 1.73 36.81
N ALA A 587 -7.20 2.67 37.50
CA ALA A 587 -7.64 3.92 36.89
C ALA A 587 -6.47 4.86 36.51
N GLN A 588 -5.35 4.80 37.22
CA GLN A 588 -4.16 5.63 36.96
C GLN A 588 -3.42 5.08 35.74
N TRP A 589 -3.17 3.77 35.69
CA TRP A 589 -2.57 3.08 34.54
C TRP A 589 -3.36 3.35 33.25
N LYS A 590 -4.70 3.25 33.31
CA LYS A 590 -5.59 3.58 32.19
C LYS A 590 -5.54 5.07 31.81
N ALA A 591 -5.38 5.97 32.76
CA ALA A 591 -5.22 7.40 32.49
C ALA A 591 -3.87 7.70 31.82
N ASP A 592 -2.78 7.08 32.28
CA ASP A 592 -1.44 7.26 31.72
C ASP A 592 -1.32 6.63 30.33
N MET A 593 -1.85 5.41 30.12
CA MET A 593 -1.98 4.82 28.77
C MET A 593 -2.73 5.73 27.81
N LYS A 594 -3.82 6.37 28.27
CA LYS A 594 -4.59 7.33 27.47
C LYS A 594 -3.78 8.59 27.17
N GLN A 595 -3.03 9.14 28.13
CA GLN A 595 -2.19 10.31 27.88
C GLN A 595 -1.02 9.98 26.95
N PHE A 596 -0.42 8.79 27.10
CA PHE A 596 0.60 8.28 26.19
C PHE A 596 0.04 8.21 24.77
N ALA A 597 -1.14 7.60 24.57
CA ALA A 597 -1.81 7.58 23.27
C ALA A 597 -2.05 8.98 22.68
N LEU A 598 -2.48 9.96 23.50
CA LEU A 598 -2.72 11.34 23.06
C LEU A 598 -1.43 12.09 22.68
N GLN A 599 -0.35 11.89 23.44
CA GLN A 599 0.98 12.41 23.11
C GLN A 599 1.50 11.78 21.80
N SER A 600 1.41 10.46 21.65
CA SER A 600 1.77 9.74 20.43
C SER A 600 1.00 10.25 19.21
N MET A 601 -0.33 10.27 19.25
CA MET A 601 -1.14 10.77 18.13
C MET A 601 -0.80 12.23 17.74
N SER A 602 -0.39 13.05 18.70
CA SER A 602 0.02 14.44 18.49
C SER A 602 1.42 14.55 17.88
N ALA A 603 2.36 13.69 18.28
CA ALA A 603 3.72 13.63 17.73
C ALA A 603 3.75 13.05 16.30
N LEU A 604 2.95 12.02 16.05
CA LEU A 604 2.90 11.26 14.79
C LEU A 604 2.05 11.95 13.71
N GLN A 605 1.09 12.80 14.10
CA GLN A 605 0.23 13.64 13.24
C GLN A 605 -0.73 12.87 12.32
N ASN A 606 -0.20 12.19 11.31
CA ASN A 606 -0.92 11.34 10.36
C ASN A 606 -0.59 9.88 10.68
N TRP A 607 -1.55 9.07 11.12
CA TRP A 607 -1.21 7.78 11.72
C TRP A 607 -2.21 6.65 11.47
N PHE A 608 -1.68 5.43 11.51
CA PHE A 608 -2.43 4.18 11.50
C PHE A 608 -1.96 3.33 12.69
N PHE A 609 -2.87 3.04 13.61
CA PHE A 609 -2.59 2.29 14.83
C PHE A 609 -2.66 0.78 14.57
N TRP A 610 -1.56 0.07 14.84
CA TRP A 610 -1.49 -1.38 14.79
C TRP A 610 -1.93 -1.96 16.15
N THR A 611 -3.14 -2.52 16.31
CA THR A 611 -4.18 -2.88 15.33
C THR A 611 -5.60 -2.58 15.82
N TRP A 612 -6.61 -2.65 14.94
CA TRP A 612 -8.04 -2.52 15.25
C TRP A 612 -8.46 -3.56 16.28
N LYS A 613 -8.09 -4.81 16.00
CA LYS A 613 -8.40 -5.98 16.78
C LYS A 613 -7.27 -7.01 16.67
N ILE A 614 -7.10 -7.76 17.73
CA ILE A 614 -6.26 -8.96 17.79
C ILE A 614 -7.16 -10.19 17.94
N GLY A 615 -6.57 -11.38 17.80
CA GLY A 615 -7.25 -12.62 18.17
C GLY A 615 -7.66 -12.62 19.64
N ASN A 616 -8.64 -13.46 19.99
CA ASN A 616 -8.97 -13.68 21.39
C ASN A 616 -7.87 -14.54 22.01
N SER A 617 -7.00 -13.94 22.83
CA SER A 617 -5.97 -14.66 23.60
C SER A 617 -6.65 -15.57 24.63
N THR A 618 -7.08 -16.75 24.18
CA THR A 618 -7.77 -17.77 24.98
C THR A 618 -6.80 -18.62 25.80
N HIS A 619 -5.50 -18.30 25.75
CA HIS A 619 -4.44 -18.95 26.52
C HIS A 619 -4.14 -18.18 27.81
N ARG A 620 -4.92 -18.49 28.85
CA ARG A 620 -4.49 -18.40 30.25
C ARG A 620 -3.85 -19.72 30.69
#